data_AF-A0A9E8MVK3-F1
#
_entry.id   AF-A0A9E8MVK3-F1
#
_cell.length_a   1.000
_cell.length_b   1.000
_cell.length_c   1.000
_cell.angle_alpha   90.00
_cell.angle_beta   90.00
_cell.angle_gamma   90.00
#
_symmetry.space_group_name_H-M   'P 1'
#
loop_
_entity.id
_entity.type
_entity.pdbx_description
1 polymer ?
#
loop_
_entity_poly.entity_id
_entity_poly.type
_entity_poly.pdbx_seq_one_letter_code
_entity_poly.pdbx_strand_id
1 'polypeptide(L)'
;MESHPSEAVFTNIIGSKNIADLSYQYEAEKFVMVSTDKAVNPSNVMGASKRIAEIYIQALQKKPKQDNGSKTQYVTTRFGNVLGSNGSVVPLFKKQIEKGGPLTITHPDIIRYFMTIPEACQLVIEAGAMGNGGEVFIFDMGKAVKIIDLAKKIIRLAGFIPYKDIDIKVIGLRPGEKLYEELLNDTSETLPTYNDKIMIAKIDSHEYELVNTMILELAEIAKEGSKNEIVLKMKDLVPEFLSMNSDFERLDKKIV
;
A
#
# COMPACT_ATOMS: atom_id res chain seq x y z
N MET A 1 7.21 -2.13 10.34
CA MET A 1 7.96 -1.49 9.24
C MET A 1 8.46 -0.12 9.66
N GLU A 2 7.63 0.74 10.26
CA GLU A 2 8.11 2.04 10.81
C GLU A 2 9.32 1.89 11.74
N SER A 3 9.30 0.88 12.62
CA SER A 3 10.42 0.58 13.52
C SER A 3 11.63 -0.08 12.86
N HIS A 4 11.48 -0.63 11.65
CA HIS A 4 12.50 -1.36 10.91
C HIS A 4 12.46 -1.01 9.42
N PRO A 5 12.88 0.22 9.02
CA PRO A 5 12.78 0.65 7.62
C PRO A 5 13.65 -0.17 6.66
N SER A 6 14.81 -0.66 7.11
CA SER A 6 15.68 -1.56 6.33
C SER A 6 14.93 -2.80 5.84
N GLU A 7 14.16 -3.44 6.73
CA GLU A 7 13.35 -4.60 6.38
C GLU A 7 12.30 -4.25 5.31
N ALA A 8 11.69 -3.07 5.38
CA ALA A 8 10.74 -2.63 4.36
C ALA A 8 11.44 -2.39 3.01
N VAL A 9 12.67 -1.90 3.00
CA VAL A 9 13.48 -1.76 1.78
C VAL A 9 13.75 -3.14 1.17
N PHE A 10 14.31 -4.09 1.93
CA PHE A 10 14.67 -5.39 1.38
C PHE A 10 13.45 -6.21 0.96
N THR A 11 12.41 -6.24 1.78
CA THR A 11 11.23 -7.08 1.51
C THR A 11 10.35 -6.50 0.40
N ASN A 12 9.99 -5.21 0.48
CA ASN A 12 9.02 -4.63 -0.45
C ASN A 12 9.69 -4.08 -1.70
N ILE A 13 10.84 -3.40 -1.58
CA ILE A 13 11.49 -2.73 -2.72
C ILE A 13 12.37 -3.73 -3.47
N ILE A 14 13.39 -4.26 -2.80
CA ILE A 14 14.35 -5.17 -3.43
C ILE A 14 13.70 -6.51 -3.79
N GLY A 15 12.82 -7.03 -2.94
CA GLY A 15 12.01 -8.20 -3.25
C GLY A 15 11.19 -8.02 -4.53
N SER A 16 10.48 -6.89 -4.68
CA SER A 16 9.72 -6.61 -5.91
C SER A 16 10.63 -6.42 -7.12
N LYS A 17 11.74 -5.70 -6.96
CA LYS A 17 12.75 -5.51 -8.03
C LYS A 17 13.28 -6.84 -8.53
N ASN A 18 13.67 -7.75 -7.63
CA ASN A 18 14.23 -9.05 -8.01
C ASN A 18 13.25 -9.86 -8.88
N ILE A 19 11.98 -9.97 -8.47
CA ILE A 19 11.01 -10.74 -9.25
C ILE A 19 10.65 -10.01 -10.56
N ALA A 20 10.56 -8.69 -10.55
CA ALA A 20 10.32 -7.91 -11.77
C ALA A 20 11.47 -8.07 -12.77
N ASP A 21 12.72 -7.99 -12.32
CA ASP A 21 13.92 -8.17 -13.17
C ASP A 21 14.01 -9.59 -13.73
N LEU A 22 13.71 -10.60 -12.92
CA LEU A 22 13.64 -11.99 -13.39
C LEU A 22 12.51 -12.17 -14.40
N SER A 23 11.35 -11.54 -14.18
CA SER A 23 10.24 -11.57 -15.15
C SER A 23 10.65 -10.96 -16.48
N TYR A 24 11.37 -9.84 -16.45
CA TYR A 24 11.96 -9.22 -17.64
C TYR A 24 12.95 -10.17 -18.33
N GLN A 25 13.91 -10.72 -17.58
CA GLN A 25 15.00 -11.57 -18.08
C GLN A 25 14.50 -12.87 -18.71
N TYR A 26 13.49 -13.49 -18.12
CA TYR A 26 12.92 -14.76 -18.57
C TYR A 26 11.65 -14.59 -19.43
N GLU A 27 11.36 -13.36 -19.85
CA GLU A 27 10.26 -13.02 -20.76
C GLU A 27 8.90 -13.57 -20.29
N ALA A 28 8.62 -13.46 -18.98
CA ALA A 28 7.30 -13.77 -18.45
C ALA A 28 6.26 -12.92 -19.19
N GLU A 29 5.12 -13.50 -19.57
CA GLU A 29 4.11 -12.78 -20.34
C GLU A 29 3.55 -11.58 -19.55
N LYS A 30 3.29 -11.79 -18.26
CA LYS A 30 2.64 -10.80 -17.40
C LYS A 30 3.18 -10.81 -15.98
N PHE A 31 3.37 -9.63 -15.44
CA PHE A 31 3.70 -9.38 -14.04
C PHE A 31 2.60 -8.52 -13.41
N VAL A 32 1.95 -9.03 -12.36
CA VAL A 32 0.89 -8.32 -11.63
C VAL A 32 1.39 -7.96 -10.24
N MET A 33 1.59 -6.66 -9.98
CA MET A 33 1.96 -6.15 -8.67
C MET A 33 0.71 -5.87 -7.83
N VAL A 34 0.59 -6.56 -6.69
CA VAL A 34 -0.38 -6.18 -5.66
C VAL A 34 0.20 -5.03 -4.82
N SER A 35 -0.44 -3.87 -4.90
CA SER A 35 -0.15 -2.68 -4.11
C SER A 35 -1.30 -2.34 -3.16
N THR A 36 -1.32 -1.13 -2.62
CA THR A 36 -2.23 -0.71 -1.54
C THR A 36 -2.57 0.76 -1.68
N ASP A 37 -3.76 1.14 -1.21
CA ASP A 37 -4.14 2.53 -0.94
C ASP A 37 -3.07 3.36 -0.20
N LYS A 38 -2.31 2.76 0.72
CA LYS A 38 -1.24 3.42 1.48
C LYS A 38 -0.04 3.85 0.64
N ALA A 39 0.07 3.39 -0.60
CA ALA A 39 1.08 3.88 -1.54
C ALA A 39 0.71 5.26 -2.12
N VAL A 40 -0.55 5.69 -1.94
CA VAL A 40 -1.03 7.02 -2.34
C VAL A 40 -0.75 8.02 -1.22
N ASN A 41 0.02 9.07 -1.53
CA ASN A 41 0.47 10.09 -0.57
C ASN A 41 0.95 9.45 0.74
N PRO A 42 1.93 8.54 0.68
CA PRO A 42 2.24 7.64 1.77
C PRO A 42 2.57 8.42 3.03
N SER A 43 2.05 7.96 4.18
CA SER A 43 2.30 8.58 5.49
C SER A 43 3.22 7.77 6.39
N ASN A 44 3.69 6.62 5.89
CA ASN A 44 4.46 5.65 6.64
C ASN A 44 5.42 4.88 5.74
N VAL A 45 6.41 4.25 6.35
CA VAL A 45 7.47 3.51 5.65
C VAL A 45 6.92 2.36 4.81
N MET A 46 5.84 1.69 5.25
CA MET A 46 5.23 0.60 4.47
C MET A 46 4.65 1.13 3.16
N GLY A 47 3.80 2.16 3.23
CA GLY A 47 3.21 2.83 2.09
C GLY A 47 4.27 3.37 1.13
N ALA A 48 5.29 4.05 1.66
CA ALA A 48 6.40 4.59 0.88
C ALA A 48 7.20 3.48 0.18
N SER A 49 7.49 2.36 0.86
CA SER A 49 8.19 1.23 0.23
C SER A 49 7.39 0.58 -0.90
N LYS A 50 6.05 0.50 -0.77
CA LYS A 50 5.17 0.04 -1.85
C LYS A 50 5.16 1.03 -3.01
N ARG A 51 5.10 2.33 -2.73
CA ARG A 51 5.18 3.39 -3.75
C ARG A 51 6.50 3.35 -4.54
N ILE A 52 7.64 3.14 -3.87
CA ILE A 52 8.94 2.99 -4.54
C ILE A 52 8.94 1.76 -5.46
N ALA A 53 8.38 0.64 -5.00
CA ALA A 53 8.27 -0.56 -5.82
C ALA A 53 7.37 -0.34 -7.06
N GLU A 54 6.27 0.42 -6.93
CA GLU A 54 5.45 0.82 -8.08
C GLU A 54 6.23 1.69 -9.08
N ILE A 55 6.97 2.69 -8.58
CA ILE A 55 7.82 3.57 -9.41
C ILE A 55 8.83 2.72 -10.19
N TYR A 56 9.47 1.75 -9.53
CA TYR A 56 10.39 0.83 -10.19
C TYR A 56 9.74 0.05 -11.33
N ILE A 57 8.59 -0.57 -11.06
CA ILE A 57 7.86 -1.38 -12.03
C ILE A 57 7.40 -0.55 -13.23
N GLN A 58 6.91 0.67 -12.97
CA GLN A 58 6.54 1.61 -14.02
C GLN A 58 7.75 2.04 -14.87
N ALA A 59 8.90 2.29 -14.25
CA ALA A 59 10.12 2.65 -14.96
C ALA A 59 10.64 1.47 -15.80
N LEU A 60 10.61 0.24 -15.25
CA LEU A 60 11.01 -0.98 -15.95
C LEU A 60 10.13 -1.26 -17.18
N GLN A 61 8.81 -1.06 -17.08
CA GLN A 61 7.90 -1.17 -18.23
C GLN A 61 8.26 -0.22 -19.38
N LYS A 62 8.78 0.97 -19.08
CA LYS A 62 9.19 1.97 -20.08
C LYS A 62 10.66 1.88 -20.47
N LYS A 63 11.41 0.95 -19.90
CA LYS A 63 12.82 0.74 -20.27
C LYS A 63 12.92 0.49 -21.78
N PRO A 64 13.78 1.25 -22.50
CA PRO A 64 13.96 1.05 -23.93
C PRO A 64 14.31 -0.40 -24.23
N LYS A 65 13.51 -1.03 -25.09
CA LYS A 65 13.77 -2.38 -25.58
C LYS A 65 14.87 -2.27 -26.64
N GLN A 66 16.00 -2.95 -26.44
CA GLN A 66 16.88 -3.28 -27.57
C GLN A 66 16.12 -4.24 -28.51
N ASP A 67 16.53 -4.39 -29.77
CA ASP A 67 15.82 -5.26 -30.72
C ASP A 67 15.58 -6.66 -30.11
N ASN A 68 14.32 -7.12 -30.12
CA ASN A 68 13.77 -8.28 -29.37
C ASN A 68 13.58 -8.13 -27.85
N GLY A 69 13.52 -6.91 -27.31
CA GLY A 69 13.40 -6.71 -25.86
C GLY A 69 12.15 -7.33 -25.24
N SER A 70 12.26 -7.63 -23.94
CA SER A 70 11.27 -8.40 -23.15
C SER A 70 9.84 -7.95 -23.41
N LYS A 71 8.95 -8.93 -23.61
CA LYS A 71 7.51 -8.71 -23.84
C LYS A 71 6.69 -8.62 -22.55
N THR A 72 7.32 -8.73 -21.38
CA THR A 72 6.62 -8.70 -20.10
C THR A 72 5.78 -7.44 -19.96
N GLN A 73 4.49 -7.65 -19.74
CA GLN A 73 3.54 -6.60 -19.42
C GLN A 73 3.46 -6.46 -17.90
N TYR A 74 3.83 -5.29 -17.39
CA TYR A 74 3.76 -4.98 -15.97
C TYR A 74 2.49 -4.22 -15.66
N VAL A 75 1.69 -4.73 -14.74
CA VAL A 75 0.47 -4.05 -14.26
C VAL A 75 0.49 -3.98 -12.75
N THR A 76 -0.04 -2.90 -12.20
CA THR A 76 -0.13 -2.70 -10.75
C THR A 76 -1.59 -2.57 -10.36
N THR A 77 -1.98 -3.18 -9.24
CA THR A 77 -3.33 -3.04 -8.68
C THR A 77 -3.26 -2.36 -7.31
N ARG A 78 -4.05 -1.32 -7.08
CA ARG A 78 -4.22 -0.63 -5.79
C ARG A 78 -5.62 -0.85 -5.26
N PHE A 79 -5.71 -1.26 -4.00
CA PHE A 79 -6.97 -1.38 -3.29
C PHE A 79 -6.74 -1.25 -1.78
N GLY A 80 -7.85 -1.05 -1.06
CA GLY A 80 -7.84 -0.83 0.37
C GLY A 80 -7.76 -2.11 1.20
N ASN A 81 -8.35 -2.08 2.40
CA ASN A 81 -8.30 -3.22 3.30
C ASN A 81 -9.13 -4.40 2.78
N VAL A 82 -8.63 -5.61 3.06
CA VAL A 82 -9.35 -6.86 2.81
C VAL A 82 -9.87 -7.40 4.13
N LEU A 83 -11.16 -7.71 4.20
CA LEU A 83 -11.82 -8.23 5.40
C LEU A 83 -11.23 -9.57 5.81
N GLY A 84 -10.85 -9.69 7.08
CA GLY A 84 -10.37 -10.95 7.65
C GLY A 84 -8.95 -11.34 7.24
N SER A 85 -8.21 -10.46 6.58
CA SER A 85 -6.79 -10.72 6.28
C SER A 85 -5.95 -10.86 7.55
N ASN A 86 -4.83 -11.60 7.45
CA ASN A 86 -3.94 -11.85 8.59
C ASN A 86 -3.44 -10.56 9.21
N GLY A 87 -3.52 -10.46 10.54
CA GLY A 87 -3.11 -9.27 11.29
C GLY A 87 -4.03 -8.05 11.13
N SER A 88 -5.17 -8.17 10.45
CA SER A 88 -6.13 -7.06 10.32
C SER A 88 -6.96 -6.84 11.59
N VAL A 89 -7.75 -5.78 11.58
CA VAL A 89 -8.56 -5.34 12.73
C VAL A 89 -9.62 -6.38 13.15
N VAL A 90 -10.16 -7.16 12.22
CA VAL A 90 -11.23 -8.13 12.51
C VAL A 90 -10.69 -9.32 13.34
N PRO A 91 -9.59 -10.01 12.94
CA PRO A 91 -8.93 -11.00 13.80
C PRO A 91 -8.48 -10.43 15.15
N LEU A 92 -8.01 -9.18 15.20
CA LEU A 92 -7.64 -8.53 16.46
C LEU A 92 -8.84 -8.41 17.40
N PHE A 93 -9.98 -7.92 16.90
CA PHE A 93 -11.19 -7.80 17.70
C PHE A 93 -11.71 -9.14 18.20
N LYS A 94 -11.67 -10.18 17.37
CA LYS A 94 -12.03 -11.54 17.80
C LYS A 94 -11.16 -11.99 18.98
N LYS A 95 -9.84 -11.86 18.86
CA LYS A 95 -8.89 -12.19 19.94
C LYS A 95 -9.10 -11.35 21.20
N GLN A 96 -9.49 -10.08 21.07
CA GLN A 96 -9.79 -9.22 22.22
C GLN A 96 -11.08 -9.65 22.91
N ILE A 97 -12.13 -9.99 22.15
CA ILE A 97 -13.39 -10.53 22.70
C ILE A 97 -13.16 -11.86 23.42
N GLU A 98 -12.38 -12.77 22.83
CA GLU A 98 -12.00 -14.04 23.45
C GLU A 98 -11.27 -13.86 24.80
N LYS A 99 -10.61 -12.71 24.99
CA LYS A 99 -9.93 -12.32 26.23
C LYS A 99 -10.81 -11.51 27.20
N GLY A 100 -12.09 -11.31 26.88
CA GLY A 100 -13.02 -10.52 27.70
C GLY A 100 -13.03 -9.01 27.41
N GLY A 101 -12.36 -8.57 26.33
CA GLY A 101 -12.26 -7.16 25.96
C GLY A 101 -11.27 -6.36 26.83
N PRO A 102 -11.29 -5.01 26.73
CA PRO A 102 -12.06 -4.21 25.77
C PRO A 102 -11.53 -4.37 24.34
N LEU A 103 -12.35 -4.00 23.36
CA LEU A 103 -11.85 -3.75 22.01
C LEU A 103 -11.06 -2.44 21.97
N THR A 104 -10.00 -2.37 21.15
CA THR A 104 -9.19 -1.14 21.02
C THR A 104 -9.28 -0.55 19.62
N ILE A 105 -9.65 0.72 19.52
CA ILE A 105 -9.61 1.50 18.27
C ILE A 105 -8.58 2.63 18.39
N THR A 106 -8.00 3.06 17.28
CA THR A 106 -6.94 4.08 17.29
C THR A 106 -7.55 5.49 17.37
N HIS A 107 -8.66 5.74 16.68
CA HIS A 107 -9.37 7.02 16.75
C HIS A 107 -10.89 6.82 16.55
N PRO A 108 -11.78 7.63 17.17
CA PRO A 108 -13.23 7.53 16.99
C PRO A 108 -13.69 7.68 15.53
N ASP A 109 -13.06 8.61 14.80
CA ASP A 109 -13.41 8.94 13.42
C ASP A 109 -12.61 8.18 12.36
N ILE A 110 -11.81 7.20 12.75
CA ILE A 110 -11.01 6.45 11.76
C ILE A 110 -11.93 5.63 10.85
N ILE A 111 -11.74 5.82 9.54
CA ILE A 111 -12.49 5.11 8.50
C ILE A 111 -11.55 4.30 7.63
N ARG A 112 -12.03 3.16 7.13
CA ARG A 112 -11.31 2.33 6.16
C ARG A 112 -12.26 1.79 5.10
N TYR A 113 -11.73 1.57 3.92
CA TYR A 113 -12.40 0.92 2.81
C TYR A 113 -12.17 -0.58 2.88
N PHE A 114 -13.21 -1.36 2.64
CA PHE A 114 -13.15 -2.82 2.81
C PHE A 114 -13.74 -3.55 1.61
N MET A 115 -13.07 -4.62 1.23
CA MET A 115 -13.56 -5.60 0.26
C MET A 115 -13.32 -7.01 0.84
N THR A 116 -14.05 -8.01 0.36
CA THR A 116 -13.79 -9.40 0.76
C THR A 116 -12.58 -9.98 0.02
N ILE A 117 -11.99 -11.06 0.55
CA ILE A 117 -10.86 -11.75 -0.11
C ILE A 117 -11.25 -12.23 -1.52
N PRO A 118 -12.39 -12.93 -1.74
CA PRO A 118 -12.74 -13.41 -3.08
C PRO A 118 -12.94 -12.28 -4.10
N GLU A 119 -13.59 -11.18 -3.69
CA GLU A 119 -13.76 -10.00 -4.55
C GLU A 119 -12.39 -9.41 -4.94
N ALA A 120 -11.49 -9.21 -3.98
CA ALA A 120 -10.16 -8.66 -4.26
C ALA A 120 -9.36 -9.57 -5.22
N CYS A 121 -9.38 -10.89 -5.00
CA CYS A 121 -8.71 -11.84 -5.88
C CYS A 121 -9.30 -11.81 -7.31
N GLN A 122 -10.63 -11.75 -7.45
CA GLN A 122 -11.27 -11.66 -8.76
C GLN A 122 -10.85 -10.40 -9.51
N LEU A 123 -10.86 -9.24 -8.85
CA LEU A 123 -10.46 -7.98 -9.48
C LEU A 123 -8.98 -7.95 -9.84
N VAL A 124 -8.10 -8.56 -9.03
CA VAL A 124 -6.66 -8.68 -9.37
C VAL A 124 -6.44 -9.54 -10.61
N ILE A 125 -7.14 -10.68 -10.71
CA ILE A 125 -7.05 -11.57 -11.88
C ILE A 125 -7.59 -10.86 -13.12
N GLU A 126 -8.73 -10.18 -13.01
CA GLU A 126 -9.33 -9.42 -14.10
C GLU A 126 -8.41 -8.29 -14.58
N ALA A 127 -7.84 -7.51 -13.65
CA ALA A 127 -6.88 -6.45 -13.95
C ALA A 127 -5.64 -7.01 -14.67
N GLY A 128 -5.14 -8.16 -14.22
CA GLY A 128 -4.07 -8.90 -14.90
C GLY A 128 -4.47 -9.28 -16.32
N ALA A 129 -5.65 -9.86 -16.51
CA ALA A 129 -6.12 -10.27 -17.83
C ALA A 129 -6.27 -9.07 -18.80
N MET A 130 -6.82 -7.94 -18.34
CA MET A 130 -7.13 -6.80 -19.21
C MET A 130 -5.95 -5.86 -19.50
N GLY A 131 -4.94 -5.79 -18.62
CA GLY A 131 -3.88 -4.79 -18.76
C GLY A 131 -2.89 -5.11 -19.88
N ASN A 132 -2.36 -4.08 -20.53
CA ASN A 132 -1.45 -4.19 -21.67
C ASN A 132 -0.01 -3.79 -21.34
N GLY A 133 0.25 -3.41 -20.08
CA GLY A 133 1.53 -2.97 -19.58
C GLY A 133 1.52 -1.47 -19.26
N GLY A 134 1.97 -1.13 -18.06
CA GLY A 134 2.11 0.24 -17.56
C GLY A 134 0.89 0.76 -16.80
N GLU A 135 -0.23 0.04 -16.81
CA GLU A 135 -1.43 0.47 -16.10
C GLU A 135 -1.29 0.30 -14.58
N VAL A 136 -1.84 1.28 -13.86
CA VAL A 136 -2.12 1.17 -12.43
C VAL A 136 -3.62 1.13 -12.24
N PHE A 137 -4.13 -0.06 -11.99
CA PHE A 137 -5.54 -0.31 -11.74
C PHE A 137 -5.90 0.06 -10.31
N ILE A 138 -7.03 0.73 -10.13
CA ILE A 138 -7.61 1.11 -8.85
C ILE A 138 -8.98 0.49 -8.76
N PHE A 139 -9.25 -0.19 -7.65
CA PHE A 139 -10.54 -0.83 -7.44
C PHE A 139 -11.52 0.09 -6.74
N ASP A 140 -12.78 0.05 -7.17
CA ASP A 140 -13.88 0.63 -6.41
C ASP A 140 -14.08 -0.21 -5.14
N MET A 141 -13.84 0.43 -4.00
CA MET A 141 -13.97 -0.18 -2.69
C MET A 141 -15.33 0.08 -2.03
N GLY A 142 -16.23 0.77 -2.74
CA GLY A 142 -17.53 1.20 -2.21
C GLY A 142 -17.39 2.19 -1.05
N LYS A 143 -18.28 2.04 -0.06
CA LYS A 143 -18.40 3.01 1.04
C LYS A 143 -17.39 2.76 2.15
N ALA A 144 -16.76 3.83 2.62
CA ALA A 144 -15.90 3.78 3.80
C ALA A 144 -16.69 3.34 5.04
N VAL A 145 -16.03 2.59 5.93
CA VAL A 145 -16.59 2.07 7.18
C VAL A 145 -15.85 2.67 8.36
N LYS A 146 -16.58 3.25 9.31
CA LYS A 146 -16.01 3.68 10.61
C LYS A 146 -15.61 2.46 11.42
N ILE A 147 -14.38 2.43 11.91
CA ILE A 147 -13.87 1.27 12.67
C ILE A 147 -14.61 1.09 14.00
N ILE A 148 -15.10 2.17 14.61
CA ILE A 148 -15.95 2.08 15.80
C ILE A 148 -17.27 1.34 15.53
N ASP A 149 -17.86 1.52 14.34
CA ASP A 149 -19.10 0.84 13.97
C ASP A 149 -18.85 -0.63 13.63
N LEU A 150 -17.71 -0.92 13.00
CA LEU A 150 -17.22 -2.28 12.82
C LEU A 150 -17.02 -3.00 14.17
N ALA A 151 -16.38 -2.34 15.14
CA ALA A 151 -16.18 -2.86 16.49
C ALA A 151 -17.51 -3.20 17.17
N LYS A 152 -18.46 -2.26 17.20
CA LYS A 152 -19.81 -2.48 17.73
C LYS A 152 -20.52 -3.65 17.04
N LYS A 153 -20.40 -3.77 15.72
CA LYS A 153 -21.01 -4.86 14.94
C LYS A 153 -20.41 -6.22 15.32
N ILE A 154 -19.08 -6.29 15.48
CA ILE A 154 -18.39 -7.53 15.85
C ILE A 154 -18.75 -7.98 17.28
N ILE A 155 -18.86 -7.05 18.24
CA ILE A 155 -19.34 -7.35 19.59
C ILE A 155 -20.75 -7.97 19.55
N ARG A 156 -21.67 -7.37 18.79
CA ARG A 156 -23.03 -7.90 18.64
C ARG A 156 -23.07 -9.28 18.00
N LEU A 157 -22.26 -9.51 16.96
CA LEU A 157 -22.16 -10.81 16.28
C LEU A 157 -21.59 -11.90 17.20
N ALA A 158 -20.81 -11.53 18.22
CA ALA A 158 -20.32 -12.43 19.24
C ALA A 158 -21.34 -12.70 20.38
N GLY A 159 -22.54 -12.13 20.31
CA GLY A 159 -23.60 -12.31 21.32
C GLY A 159 -23.55 -11.33 22.50
N PHE A 160 -22.70 -10.31 22.44
CA PHE A 160 -22.51 -9.32 23.51
C PHE A 160 -23.14 -7.95 23.17
N ILE A 161 -23.40 -7.14 24.18
CA ILE A 161 -23.92 -5.77 24.07
C ILE A 161 -22.75 -4.78 24.20
N PRO A 162 -22.46 -3.95 23.16
CA PRO A 162 -21.40 -2.93 23.22
C PRO A 162 -21.58 -1.96 24.38
N TYR A 163 -20.48 -1.63 25.08
CA TYR A 163 -20.42 -0.77 26.27
C TYR A 163 -21.17 -1.26 27.51
N LYS A 164 -21.80 -2.44 27.46
CA LYS A 164 -22.38 -3.10 28.62
C LYS A 164 -21.57 -4.35 28.99
N ASP A 165 -21.38 -5.24 28.03
CA ASP A 165 -20.64 -6.49 28.23
C ASP A 165 -19.18 -6.35 27.78
N ILE A 166 -18.93 -5.60 26.69
CA ILE A 166 -17.59 -5.34 26.14
C ILE A 166 -17.45 -3.86 25.80
N ASP A 167 -16.47 -3.21 26.43
CA ASP A 167 -16.11 -1.80 26.21
C ASP A 167 -15.23 -1.60 24.95
N ILE A 168 -15.21 -0.38 24.41
CA ILE A 168 -14.36 0.03 23.27
C ILE A 168 -13.49 1.21 23.70
N LYS A 169 -12.17 0.99 23.77
CA LYS A 169 -11.20 2.02 24.19
C LYS A 169 -10.47 2.64 23.00
N VAL A 170 -10.29 3.96 23.06
CA VAL A 170 -9.46 4.71 22.12
C VAL A 170 -8.02 4.70 22.64
N ILE A 171 -7.07 4.27 21.81
CA ILE A 171 -5.65 4.11 22.18
C ILE A 171 -4.71 5.10 21.46
N GLY A 172 -5.25 5.99 20.62
CA GLY A 172 -4.47 6.93 19.83
C GLY A 172 -4.05 6.35 18.48
N LEU A 173 -3.75 7.26 17.53
CA LEU A 173 -3.20 6.89 16.23
C LEU A 173 -1.77 6.37 16.39
N ARG A 174 -1.44 5.36 15.59
CA ARG A 174 -0.10 4.77 15.57
C ARG A 174 0.83 5.58 14.66
N PRO A 175 2.15 5.45 14.84
CA PRO A 175 3.12 5.98 13.90
C PRO A 175 2.82 5.55 12.47
N GLY A 176 2.66 6.55 11.62
CA GLY A 176 2.38 6.43 10.21
C GLY A 176 0.90 6.29 9.83
N GLU A 177 -0.02 6.27 10.78
CA GLU A 177 -1.43 5.95 10.54
C GLU A 177 -2.25 7.18 10.13
N LYS A 178 -2.95 7.10 8.99
CA LYS A 178 -3.91 8.12 8.55
C LYS A 178 -5.28 7.94 9.20
N LEU A 179 -6.00 9.03 9.39
CA LEU A 179 -7.40 8.99 9.81
C LEU A 179 -8.31 8.45 8.68
N TYR A 180 -8.05 8.86 7.45
CA TYR A 180 -8.68 8.40 6.23
C TYR A 180 -7.61 8.00 5.21
N GLU A 181 -7.84 6.91 4.48
CA GLU A 181 -6.97 6.52 3.37
C GLU A 181 -7.52 7.11 2.07
N GLU A 182 -6.63 7.41 1.15
CA GLU A 182 -6.95 7.91 -0.19
C GLU A 182 -6.80 6.76 -1.20
N LEU A 183 -7.69 6.70 -2.19
CA LEU A 183 -7.57 5.73 -3.29
C LEU A 183 -6.85 6.34 -4.51
N LEU A 184 -6.82 7.67 -4.62
CA LEU A 184 -6.26 8.46 -5.71
C LEU A 184 -5.51 9.65 -5.14
N ASN A 185 -4.46 10.09 -5.83
CA ASN A 185 -3.82 11.37 -5.55
C ASN A 185 -4.63 12.48 -6.24
N ASP A 186 -4.66 13.69 -5.66
CA ASP A 186 -5.46 14.82 -6.13
C ASP A 186 -5.15 15.24 -7.58
N THR A 187 -3.96 14.88 -8.09
CA THR A 187 -3.49 15.19 -9.44
C THR A 187 -3.72 14.06 -10.46
N SER A 188 -4.17 12.89 -10.02
CA SER A 188 -4.27 11.71 -10.89
C SER A 188 -5.57 11.70 -11.69
N GLU A 189 -5.45 11.81 -13.02
CA GLU A 189 -6.56 11.50 -13.92
C GLU A 189 -6.87 10.00 -13.89
N THR A 190 -8.17 9.66 -13.94
CA THR A 190 -8.63 8.28 -14.08
C THR A 190 -9.28 8.04 -15.43
N LEU A 191 -9.13 6.83 -15.94
CA LEU A 191 -9.81 6.34 -17.13
C LEU A 191 -10.69 5.14 -16.75
N PRO A 192 -11.91 5.03 -17.31
CA PRO A 192 -12.76 3.87 -17.09
C PRO A 192 -12.19 2.61 -17.76
N THR A 193 -12.62 1.45 -17.30
CA THR A 193 -12.43 0.17 -18.00
C THR A 193 -13.79 -0.42 -18.40
N TYR A 194 -13.82 -1.61 -19.00
CA TYR A 194 -15.10 -2.31 -19.24
C TYR A 194 -15.74 -2.84 -17.95
N ASN A 195 -14.99 -2.91 -16.85
CA ASN A 195 -15.47 -3.34 -15.54
C ASN A 195 -15.60 -2.11 -14.65
N ASP A 196 -16.83 -1.76 -14.28
CA ASP A 196 -17.13 -0.55 -13.48
C ASP A 196 -16.43 -0.52 -12.11
N LYS A 197 -15.95 -1.67 -11.62
CA LYS A 197 -15.18 -1.75 -10.36
C LYS A 197 -13.67 -1.53 -10.54
N ILE A 198 -13.19 -1.32 -11.75
CA ILE A 198 -11.77 -1.17 -12.08
C ILE A 198 -11.58 0.10 -12.90
N MET A 199 -10.72 1.00 -12.42
CA MET A 199 -10.31 2.22 -13.11
C MET A 199 -8.81 2.19 -13.36
N ILE A 200 -8.32 2.91 -14.36
CA ILE A 200 -6.89 3.09 -14.61
C ILE A 200 -6.49 4.48 -14.11
N ALA A 201 -5.51 4.57 -13.22
CA ALA A 201 -4.85 5.83 -12.90
C ALA A 201 -3.75 6.13 -13.91
N LYS A 202 -3.77 7.35 -14.46
CA LYS A 202 -2.62 7.89 -15.19
C LYS A 202 -1.58 8.36 -14.19
N ILE A 203 -0.39 7.79 -14.27
CA ILE A 203 0.72 8.12 -13.38
C ILE A 203 1.94 8.40 -14.26
N ASP A 204 2.63 9.48 -13.93
CA ASP A 204 3.89 9.81 -14.57
C ASP A 204 4.95 8.76 -14.21
N SER A 205 5.76 8.42 -15.20
CA SER A 205 6.87 7.49 -15.04
C SER A 205 8.19 8.23 -14.97
N HIS A 206 9.14 7.67 -14.25
CA HIS A 206 10.50 8.13 -14.24
C HIS A 206 11.40 7.29 -15.15
N GLU A 207 12.56 7.83 -15.51
CA GLU A 207 13.55 7.09 -16.29
C GLU A 207 14.10 5.90 -15.50
N TYR A 208 14.17 4.73 -16.14
CA TYR A 208 14.60 3.49 -15.52
C TYR A 208 15.99 3.59 -14.87
N GLU A 209 16.99 4.14 -15.57
CA GLU A 209 18.37 4.18 -15.06
C GLU A 209 18.50 5.04 -13.80
N LEU A 210 17.79 6.17 -13.75
CA LEU A 210 17.75 7.03 -12.58
C LEU A 210 17.11 6.30 -11.38
N VAL A 211 15.92 5.73 -11.56
CA VAL A 211 15.19 5.01 -10.50
C VAL A 211 16.00 3.81 -10.00
N ASN A 212 16.55 3.02 -10.92
CA ASN A 212 17.34 1.85 -10.58
C ASN A 212 18.57 2.23 -9.74
N THR A 213 19.29 3.29 -10.13
CA THR A 213 20.44 3.80 -9.37
C THR A 213 20.03 4.24 -7.97
N MET A 214 18.97 5.05 -7.86
CA MET A 214 18.50 5.53 -6.56
C MET A 214 18.03 4.39 -5.62
N ILE A 215 17.43 3.33 -6.18
CA ILE A 215 17.02 2.15 -5.41
C ILE A 215 18.23 1.33 -4.94
N LEU A 216 19.25 1.16 -5.79
CA LEU A 216 20.48 0.46 -5.39
C LEU A 216 21.22 1.23 -4.28
N GLU A 217 21.30 2.55 -4.39
CA GLU A 217 21.83 3.41 -3.32
C GLU A 217 21.02 3.25 -2.02
N LEU A 218 19.69 3.26 -2.11
CA LEU A 218 18.82 3.01 -0.95
C LEU A 218 19.08 1.62 -0.34
N ALA A 219 19.33 0.59 -1.16
CA ALA A 219 19.64 -0.75 -0.70
C ALA A 219 20.96 -0.80 0.09
N GLU A 220 22.00 -0.10 -0.38
CA GLU A 220 23.27 0.00 0.34
C GLU A 220 23.10 0.75 1.66
N ILE A 221 22.40 1.89 1.65
CA ILE A 221 22.06 2.63 2.89
C ILE A 221 21.26 1.74 3.85
N ALA A 222 20.37 0.88 3.35
CA ALA A 222 19.57 -0.01 4.19
C ALA A 222 20.37 -1.13 4.86
N LYS A 223 21.58 -1.47 4.38
CA LYS A 223 22.45 -2.48 5.02
C LYS A 223 23.13 -1.93 6.27
N GLU A 224 23.65 -0.71 6.20
CA GLU A 224 24.59 -0.18 7.21
C GLU A 224 24.15 1.16 7.83
N GLY A 225 23.22 1.87 7.19
CA GLY A 225 22.77 3.19 7.59
C GLY A 225 21.74 3.19 8.72
N SER A 226 21.57 4.37 9.33
CA SER A 226 20.57 4.62 10.35
C SER A 226 19.16 4.69 9.78
N LYS A 227 18.14 4.49 10.64
CA LYS A 227 16.72 4.61 10.25
C LYS A 227 16.40 5.96 9.60
N ASN A 228 17.00 7.03 10.09
CA ASN A 228 16.79 8.37 9.55
C ASN A 228 17.36 8.51 8.13
N GLU A 229 18.56 7.99 7.88
CA GLU A 229 19.18 8.04 6.54
C GLU A 229 18.39 7.24 5.52
N ILE A 230 17.89 6.06 5.91
CA ILE A 230 17.01 5.24 5.06
C ILE A 230 15.74 6.04 4.72
N VAL A 231 15.07 6.61 5.72
CA VAL A 231 13.82 7.34 5.51
C VAL A 231 14.02 8.63 4.71
N LEU A 232 15.13 9.35 4.92
CA LEU A 232 15.49 10.51 4.10
C LEU A 232 15.65 10.11 2.63
N LYS A 233 16.37 9.01 2.35
CA LYS A 233 16.52 8.53 0.98
C LYS A 233 15.20 8.06 0.37
N MET A 234 14.31 7.45 1.17
CA MET A 234 12.95 7.13 0.72
C MET A 234 12.14 8.38 0.35
N LYS A 235 12.29 9.49 1.07
CA LYS A 235 11.64 10.77 0.78
C LYS A 235 12.19 11.47 -0.47
N ASP A 236 13.46 11.25 -0.79
CA ASP A 236 14.02 11.74 -2.06
C ASP A 236 13.48 10.96 -3.26
N LEU A 237 13.22 9.66 -3.09
CA LEU A 237 12.57 8.81 -4.10
C LEU A 237 11.05 9.07 -4.23
N VAL A 238 10.40 9.43 -3.12
CA VAL A 238 8.95 9.67 -3.05
C VAL A 238 8.72 11.04 -2.40
N PRO A 239 8.76 12.14 -3.17
CA PRO A 239 8.60 13.49 -2.64
C PRO A 239 7.25 13.69 -1.92
N GLU A 240 6.21 12.95 -2.29
CA GLU A 240 4.90 12.95 -1.65
C GLU A 240 4.84 12.17 -0.31
N PHE A 241 5.95 11.58 0.15
CA PHE A 241 6.01 10.88 1.43
C PHE A 241 6.14 11.86 2.61
N LEU A 242 5.00 12.17 3.24
CA LEU A 242 4.90 13.00 4.44
C LEU A 242 4.57 12.14 5.65
N SER A 243 5.49 12.04 6.61
CA SER A 243 5.28 11.16 7.76
C SER A 243 4.15 11.69 8.65
N MET A 244 3.40 10.81 9.30
CA MET A 244 2.34 11.23 10.24
C MET A 244 2.41 10.44 11.53
N ASN A 245 2.20 11.09 12.66
CA ASN A 245 2.25 10.49 14.01
C ASN A 245 3.58 9.78 14.32
N SER A 246 4.70 10.14 13.66
CA SER A 246 5.98 9.45 13.81
C SER A 246 7.19 10.38 13.91
N ASP A 247 8.28 9.89 14.50
CA ASP A 247 9.54 10.64 14.65
C ASP A 247 10.19 11.06 13.31
N PHE A 248 9.70 10.52 12.20
CA PHE A 248 10.16 10.86 10.87
C PHE A 248 9.55 12.15 10.30
N GLU A 249 8.53 12.73 10.96
CA GLU A 249 7.97 14.05 10.60
C GLU A 249 9.05 15.14 10.52
N ARG A 250 10.05 15.08 11.40
CA ARG A 250 11.19 16.02 11.40
C ARG A 250 12.04 15.97 10.13
N LEU A 251 11.91 14.89 9.35
CA LEU A 251 12.64 14.66 8.10
C LEU A 251 11.82 15.12 6.88
N ASP A 252 10.57 15.52 7.07
CA ASP A 252 9.70 15.98 5.99
C ASP A 252 10.21 17.33 5.47
N LYS A 253 10.30 17.46 4.14
CA LYS A 253 10.61 18.75 3.52
C LYS A 253 9.46 19.69 3.82
N LYS A 254 9.75 20.85 4.41
CA LYS A 254 8.73 21.89 4.59
C LYS A 254 8.24 22.28 3.20
N ILE A 255 6.94 22.12 2.96
CA ILE A 255 6.29 22.68 1.79
C ILE A 255 6.36 24.20 1.98
N VAL A 256 7.24 24.87 1.24
CA VAL A 256 7.32 26.34 1.15
C VAL A 256 6.38 26.80 0.06
#